data_AF-A0A938WBU3-F1
#
_entry.id   AF-A0A938WBU3-F1
#
_cell.length_a   1.000
_cell.length_b   1.000
_cell.length_c   1.000
_cell.angle_alpha   90.00
_cell.angle_beta   90.00
_cell.angle_gamma   90.00
#
_symmetry.space_group_name_H-M   'P 1'
#
loop_
_entity.id
_entity.type
_entity.pdbx_description
1 polymer ?
#
loop_
_entity_poly.entity_id
_entity_poly.type
_entity_poly.pdbx_seq_one_letter_code
_entity_poly.pdbx_strand_id
1 'polypeptide(L)'
;MPSAAQKPELRSEKLDLRLTPAAKQTLQRAAAAAQRSVTDFVLDSALASASETLADRTQFLLDPERWEAFLAALDASPQPQLRLKQLLQEPGVFD
;
A
#
# COMPACT_ATOMS: atom_id res chain seq x y z
N MET A 1 -16.59 -19.75 1.71
CA MET A 1 -15.26 -19.61 1.05
C MET A 1 -14.28 -19.11 2.09
N PRO A 2 -13.29 -19.92 2.51
CA PRO A 2 -12.37 -19.52 3.56
C PRO A 2 -11.41 -18.44 3.04
N SER A 3 -11.41 -17.30 3.71
CA SER A 3 -10.46 -16.20 3.55
C SER A 3 -9.05 -16.73 3.79
N ALA A 4 -8.15 -16.58 2.82
CA ALA A 4 -6.75 -16.88 2.99
C ALA A 4 -6.21 -16.03 4.15
N ALA A 5 -5.96 -16.68 5.28
CA ALA A 5 -5.29 -16.07 6.42
C ALA A 5 -3.91 -15.62 5.95
N GLN A 6 -3.69 -14.31 5.88
CA GLN A 6 -2.36 -13.74 5.73
C GLN A 6 -1.52 -14.25 6.90
N LYS A 7 -0.52 -15.07 6.60
CA LYS A 7 0.52 -15.43 7.58
C LYS A 7 1.16 -14.11 8.02
N PRO A 8 1.35 -13.87 9.33
CA PRO A 8 2.11 -12.72 9.76
C PRO A 8 3.50 -12.84 9.16
N GLU A 9 3.81 -12.00 8.17
CA GLU A 9 5.14 -11.96 7.57
C GLU A 9 6.11 -11.56 8.67
N LEU A 10 6.95 -12.50 9.07
CA LEU A 10 8.02 -12.24 10.02
C LEU A 10 8.94 -11.21 9.37
N ARG A 11 9.33 -10.16 10.12
CA ARG A 11 10.33 -9.16 9.69
C ARG A 11 11.69 -9.85 9.49
N SER A 12 11.88 -10.52 8.36
CA SER A 12 13.06 -11.34 8.03
C SER A 12 14.10 -10.56 7.24
N GLU A 13 13.68 -9.50 6.54
CA GLU A 13 14.55 -8.68 5.71
C GLU A 13 15.11 -7.48 6.49
N LYS A 14 16.38 -7.17 6.25
CA LYS A 14 17.08 -6.05 6.89
C LYS A 14 17.36 -4.96 5.87
N LEU A 15 17.16 -3.70 6.28
CA LEU A 15 17.50 -2.52 5.50
C LEU A 15 18.68 -1.80 6.16
N ASP A 16 19.87 -1.93 5.57
CA ASP A 16 21.08 -1.25 6.04
C ASP A 16 21.18 0.15 5.43
N LEU A 17 21.16 1.18 6.28
CA LEU A 17 21.21 2.59 5.89
C LEU A 17 22.46 3.27 6.45
N ARG A 18 23.20 3.97 5.58
CA ARG A 18 24.30 4.85 6.00
C ARG A 18 23.77 6.26 6.20
N LEU A 19 24.01 6.82 7.40
CA LEU A 19 23.51 8.12 7.80
C LEU A 19 24.66 8.97 8.34
N THR A 20 24.58 10.29 8.11
CA THR A 20 25.43 11.24 8.82
C THR A 20 24.96 11.41 10.27
N PRO A 21 25.81 11.87 11.21
CA PRO A 21 25.41 12.13 12.59
C PRO A 21 24.22 13.10 12.70
N ALA A 22 24.19 14.13 11.86
CA ALA A 22 23.11 15.11 11.82
C ALA A 22 21.77 14.50 11.35
N ALA A 23 21.80 13.61 10.35
CA ALA A 23 20.61 12.89 9.89
C ALA A 23 20.07 11.96 10.99
N LYS A 24 20.97 11.22 11.67
CA LYS A 24 20.61 10.35 12.79
C LYS A 24 19.93 11.12 13.92
N GLN A 25 20.48 12.26 14.32
CA GLN A 25 19.91 13.09 15.38
C GLN A 25 18.53 13.65 15.01
N THR A 26 18.33 13.98 13.74
CA THR A 26 17.04 14.48 13.24
C THR A 26 15.98 13.38 13.26
N LEU A 27 16.31 12.18 12.77
CA LEU A 27 15.42 11.02 12.85
C LEU A 27 15.08 10.63 14.29
N GLN A 28 16.05 10.70 15.21
CA GLN A 28 15.81 10.46 16.64
C GLN A 28 14.82 11.44 17.24
N ARG A 29 14.97 12.74 16.95
CA ARG A 29 14.04 13.77 17.43
C ARG A 29 12.63 13.58 16.86
N ALA A 30 12.53 13.26 15.56
CA ALA A 30 11.25 13.02 14.91
C ALA A 30 10.54 11.77 15.49
N ALA A 31 11.27 10.67 15.68
CA ALA A 31 10.74 9.47 16.30
C ALA A 31 10.29 9.70 17.76
N ALA A 32 11.07 10.47 18.53
CA ALA A 32 10.71 10.85 19.89
C ALA A 32 9.43 11.72 19.94
N ALA A 33 9.30 12.68 19.02
CA ALA A 33 8.08 13.49 18.90
C ALA A 33 6.85 12.64 18.54
N ALA A 34 7.04 11.58 17.75
CA ALA A 34 6.00 10.61 17.39
C ALA A 34 5.79 9.51 18.45
N GLN A 35 6.51 9.52 19.58
CA GLN A 35 6.48 8.48 20.62
C GLN A 35 6.73 7.06 20.09
N ARG A 36 7.58 6.92 19.07
CA ARG A 36 7.89 5.66 18.40
C ARG A 36 9.39 5.38 18.41
N SER A 37 9.76 4.12 18.16
CA SER A 37 11.16 3.77 17.93
C SER A 37 11.65 4.41 16.63
N VAL A 38 12.96 4.69 16.52
CA VAL A 38 13.53 5.23 15.28
C VAL A 38 13.31 4.29 14.11
N THR A 39 13.42 2.98 14.35
CA THR A 39 13.19 1.96 13.32
C THR A 39 11.75 1.98 12.83
N ASP A 40 10.76 2.00 13.73
CA ASP A 40 9.35 2.02 13.33
C ASP A 40 8.98 3.34 12.67
N PHE A 41 9.51 4.47 13.15
CA PHE A 41 9.30 5.78 12.51
C PHE A 41 9.85 5.83 11.08
N VAL A 42 11.08 5.36 10.87
CA VAL A 42 11.70 5.33 9.54
C VAL A 42 10.97 4.36 8.62
N LEU A 43 10.62 3.16 9.11
CA LEU A 43 9.92 2.17 8.31
C LEU A 43 8.54 2.67 7.87
N ASP A 44 7.76 3.22 8.80
CA ASP A 44 6.40 3.73 8.52
C ASP A 44 6.47 4.92 7.53
N SER A 45 7.41 5.84 7.74
CA SER A 45 7.62 6.97 6.83
C SER A 45 8.07 6.53 5.44
N ALA A 46 8.98 5.54 5.37
CA ALA A 46 9.44 5.00 4.10
C ALA A 46 8.33 4.26 3.35
N LEU A 47 7.49 3.50 4.06
CA LEU A 47 6.34 2.80 3.47
C LEU A 47 5.27 3.78 2.99
N ALA A 48 4.98 4.82 3.75
CA ALA A 48 4.05 5.88 3.33
C ALA A 48 4.54 6.56 2.05
N SER A 49 5.82 6.96 2.02
CA SER A 49 6.41 7.60 0.83
C SER A 49 6.48 6.64 -0.37
N ALA A 50 6.78 5.36 -0.14
CA ALA A 50 6.75 4.34 -1.18
C ALA A 50 5.32 4.13 -1.73
N SER A 51 4.32 4.12 -0.86
CA SER A 51 2.91 3.97 -1.24
C SER A 51 2.43 5.16 -2.07
N GLU A 52 2.80 6.38 -1.66
CA GLU A 52 2.52 7.61 -2.42
C GLU A 52 3.20 7.59 -3.79
N THR A 53 4.49 7.23 -3.85
CA THR A 53 5.22 7.09 -5.11
C THR A 53 4.62 6.03 -6.03
N LEU A 54 4.13 4.93 -5.46
CA LEU A 54 3.44 3.87 -6.21
C LEU A 54 2.01 4.27 -6.62
N ALA A 55 1.31 5.11 -5.84
CA ALA A 55 -0.02 5.60 -6.15
C ALA A 55 0.02 6.68 -7.25
N ASP A 56 1.05 7.52 -7.25
CA ASP A 56 1.34 8.47 -8.32
C ASP A 56 1.70 7.78 -9.64
N ARG A 57 1.93 6.46 -9.61
CA ARG A 57 2.26 5.69 -10.80
C ARG A 57 1.02 5.54 -11.69
N THR A 58 1.00 6.33 -12.76
CA THR A 58 -0.01 6.25 -13.84
C THR A 58 0.23 5.12 -14.84
N GLN A 59 1.37 4.42 -14.76
CA GLN A 59 1.77 3.38 -15.70
C GLN A 59 1.84 2.00 -15.04
N PHE A 60 0.89 1.13 -15.40
CA PHE A 60 0.86 -0.27 -14.97
C PHE A 60 1.52 -1.15 -16.03
N LEU A 61 2.67 -1.72 -15.71
CA LEU A 61 3.33 -2.71 -16.58
C LEU A 61 2.70 -4.07 -16.31
N LEU A 62 2.14 -4.68 -17.37
CA LEU A 62 1.56 -6.01 -17.33
C LEU A 62 2.41 -6.95 -18.19
N ASP A 63 2.69 -8.14 -17.68
CA ASP A 63 3.24 -9.22 -18.49
C ASP A 63 2.19 -9.73 -19.50
N PRO A 64 2.56 -10.43 -20.58
CA PRO A 64 1.65 -10.82 -21.65
C PRO A 64 0.37 -11.54 -21.17
N GLU A 65 0.51 -12.47 -20.23
CA GLU A 65 -0.65 -13.21 -19.66
C GLU A 65 -1.62 -12.28 -18.93
N ARG A 66 -1.09 -11.32 -18.16
CA ARG A 66 -1.89 -10.33 -17.43
C ARG A 66 -2.54 -9.32 -18.39
N TRP A 67 -1.87 -9.02 -19.51
CA TRP A 67 -2.40 -8.17 -20.56
C TRP A 67 -3.58 -8.82 -21.27
N GLU A 68 -3.49 -10.10 -21.64
CA GLU A 68 -4.60 -10.84 -22.24
C GLU A 68 -5.80 -10.95 -21.29
N ALA A 69 -5.56 -11.26 -20.01
CA ALA A 69 -6.61 -11.30 -19.01
C ALA A 69 -7.30 -9.93 -18.83
N PHE A 70 -6.52 -8.85 -18.88
CA PHE A 70 -7.05 -7.49 -18.81
C PHE A 70 -7.94 -7.15 -20.01
N LEU A 71 -7.50 -7.46 -21.24
CA LEU A 71 -8.32 -7.27 -22.44
C LEU A 71 -9.61 -8.08 -22.39
N ALA A 72 -9.53 -9.36 -22.01
CA ALA A 72 -10.72 -10.21 -21.87
C ALA A 72 -11.71 -9.66 -20.84
N ALA A 73 -11.23 -9.05 -19.76
CA ALA A 73 -12.07 -8.41 -18.76
C ALA A 73 -12.73 -7.12 -19.27
N LEU A 74 -12.08 -6.37 -20.16
CA LEU A 74 -12.66 -5.18 -20.79
C LEU A 74 -13.74 -5.54 -21.83
N ASP A 75 -13.54 -6.62 -22.58
CA ASP A 75 -14.50 -7.08 -23.58
C ASP A 75 -15.72 -7.80 -22.95
N ALA A 76 -15.58 -8.25 -21.70
CA ALA A 76 -16.67 -8.93 -20.99
C ALA A 76 -17.79 -7.96 -20.61
N SER A 77 -19.05 -8.38 -20.83
CA SER A 77 -20.21 -7.62 -20.37
C SER A 77 -20.22 -7.52 -18.84
N PRO A 78 -20.42 -6.32 -18.26
CA PRO A 78 -20.34 -6.12 -16.83
C PRO A 78 -21.39 -6.96 -16.10
N GLN A 79 -20.93 -7.87 -15.25
CA GLN A 79 -21.80 -8.72 -14.47
C GLN A 79 -22.43 -7.90 -13.32
N PRO A 80 -23.76 -7.99 -13.11
CA PRO A 80 -24.40 -7.25 -12.04
C PRO A 80 -23.92 -7.77 -10.67
N GLN A 81 -23.17 -6.93 -9.95
CA GLN A 81 -22.74 -7.23 -8.59
C GLN A 81 -23.73 -6.64 -7.59
N LEU A 82 -24.56 -7.50 -6.97
CA LEU A 82 -25.59 -7.09 -6.00
C LEU A 82 -25.02 -6.27 -4.85
N ARG A 83 -23.84 -6.64 -4.34
CA ARG A 83 -23.16 -5.92 -3.27
C ARG A 83 -22.69 -4.54 -3.70
N LEU A 84 -22.19 -4.40 -4.92
CA LEU A 84 -21.78 -3.11 -5.48
C LEU A 84 -22.98 -2.19 -5.68
N LYS A 85 -24.10 -2.75 -6.16
CA LYS A 85 -25.37 -2.00 -6.27
C LYS A 85 -25.85 -1.48 -4.92
N GLN A 86 -25.76 -2.28 -3.86
CA GLN A 86 -26.13 -1.85 -2.51
C GLN A 86 -25.19 -0.75 -2.00
N LEU A 87 -23.87 -0.93 -2.15
CA LEU A 87 -22.87 0.05 -1.73
C LEU A 87 -23.06 1.42 -2.40
N LEU A 88 -23.36 1.45 -3.70
CA LEU A 88 -23.61 2.69 -4.45
C LEU A 88 -24.94 3.39 -4.06
N GLN A 89 -25.80 2.74 -3.28
CA GLN A 89 -27.06 3.29 -2.77
C GLN A 89 -26.97 3.66 -1.29
N GLU A 90 -25.88 3.32 -0.61
CA GLU A 90 -25.65 3.74 0.78
C GLU A 90 -25.27 5.23 0.80
N PRO A 91 -25.84 6.04 1.72
CA PRO A 91 -25.46 7.43 1.86
C PRO A 91 -23.97 7.54 2.18
N GLY A 92 -23.30 8.48 1.51
CA GLY A 92 -21.87 8.68 1.69
C GLY A 92 -21.56 9.12 3.12
N VAL A 93 -20.34 8.82 3.61
CA VAL A 93 -19.85 9.33 4.92
C VAL A 93 -19.70 10.86 4.96
N PHE A 94 -19.97 11.54 3.84
CA PHE A 94 -19.91 12.99 3.68
C PHE A 94 -21.28 13.61 3.31
N ASP A 95 -22.36 12.82 3.26
CA ASP A 95 -23.75 13.29 3.06
C ASP A 95 -24.49 13.49 4.39
#